data_AF-A0A1M5NP30-F1
#
_entry.id   AF-A0A1M5NP30-F1
#
_cell.length_a   1.000
_cell.length_b   1.000
_cell.length_c   1.000
_cell.angle_alpha   90.00
_cell.angle_beta   90.00
_cell.angle_gamma   90.00
#
_symmetry.space_group_name_H-M   'P 1'
#
loop_
_entity.id
_entity.type
_entity.pdbx_description
1 polymer ?
#
loop_
_entity_poly.entity_id
_entity_poly.type
_entity_poly.pdbx_seq_one_letter_code
_entity_poly.pdbx_strand_id
1 'polypeptide(L)'
;MRIGNLFKGLAVLLAATTFSFADSVTPEALSAGGAVTRDRQLTEISQILRGGRGGYIDAGFYYLPSAEQMPLESKYGEHDGFAFRQHMAGFFSGDVSPERYFGLVLWFDRSGWDGEDFVLFPHYTDYSLVRSTTTWGMVYTDVKSNATIAAGMQHSNVEHVGNIYADESDSLAYSWGYFRWGNFSASGSFYRTSWRNAHVNLDLESRSVYGGRLSGPLTYLPNFDIGFYNGHGEDSIRVTWEQNLFAQRLYGKVSFDFPDGEFHSASLAYYPDPSRMIGFEATCVRRGVRSGFKDLLWGGAVDLLFVRLAYNSSYDYDNFFGAKGTFIAEVKFGLAALDGFLFGRGAARTAPLETEILKEKNKSKSSEESGFSLNPGSSKTIEAKGIRYEKGGK
;
A
#
# COMPACT_ATOMS: atom_id res chain seq x y z
N MET A 1 16.09 35.54 -16.52
CA MET A 1 16.56 34.16 -16.27
C MET A 1 15.36 33.36 -15.76
N ARG A 2 14.86 32.40 -16.53
CA ARG A 2 13.50 31.84 -16.38
C ARG A 2 13.41 30.96 -15.14
N ILE A 3 12.38 31.17 -14.32
CA ILE A 3 12.04 30.40 -13.10
C ILE A 3 12.07 28.87 -13.36
N GLY A 4 11.73 28.43 -14.57
CA GLY A 4 11.80 27.02 -14.97
C GLY A 4 13.21 26.41 -14.98
N ASN A 5 14.27 27.19 -15.22
CA ASN A 5 15.65 26.68 -15.15
C ASN A 5 16.15 26.55 -13.70
N LEU A 6 15.63 27.38 -12.79
CA LEU A 6 15.92 27.30 -11.37
C LEU A 6 15.27 26.05 -10.75
N PHE A 7 14.01 25.76 -11.12
CA PHE A 7 13.32 24.54 -10.70
C PHE A 7 13.97 23.27 -11.24
N LYS A 8 14.42 23.28 -12.51
CA LYS A 8 15.19 22.15 -13.07
C LYS A 8 16.52 21.97 -12.36
N GLY A 9 17.25 23.06 -12.11
CA GLY A 9 18.52 23.02 -11.36
C GLY A 9 18.33 22.51 -9.93
N LEU A 10 17.28 22.96 -9.23
CA LEU A 10 16.94 22.52 -7.87
C LEU A 10 16.49 21.06 -7.85
N ALA A 11 15.71 20.60 -8.83
CA ALA A 11 15.29 19.20 -8.94
C ALA A 11 16.48 18.26 -9.22
N VAL A 12 17.41 18.68 -10.08
CA VAL A 12 18.64 17.93 -10.36
C VAL A 12 19.57 17.93 -9.14
N LEU A 13 19.71 19.04 -8.42
CA LEU A 13 20.48 19.11 -7.17
C LEU A 13 19.83 18.29 -6.04
N LEU A 14 18.50 18.31 -5.92
CA LEU A 14 17.78 17.46 -4.97
C LEU A 14 17.96 15.99 -5.31
N ALA A 15 17.79 15.59 -6.58
CA ALA A 15 18.05 14.22 -7.01
C ALA A 15 19.51 13.80 -6.76
N ALA A 16 20.49 14.66 -7.09
CA ALA A 16 21.91 14.37 -6.88
C ALA A 16 22.32 14.31 -5.41
N THR A 17 21.77 15.16 -4.54
CA THR A 17 22.06 15.17 -3.09
C THR A 17 21.36 14.04 -2.34
N THR A 18 20.24 13.52 -2.85
CA THR A 18 19.54 12.39 -2.22
C THR A 18 20.27 11.07 -2.32
N PHE A 19 21.10 10.86 -3.35
CA PHE A 19 21.85 9.61 -3.53
C PHE A 19 22.97 9.43 -2.50
N SER A 20 23.57 10.52 -2.00
CA SER A 20 24.66 10.47 -1.01
C SER A 20 24.23 10.00 0.40
N PHE A 21 22.94 9.73 0.62
CA PHE A 21 22.38 9.23 1.88
C PHE A 21 21.71 7.86 1.74
N ALA A 22 21.91 7.19 0.59
CA ALA A 22 21.49 5.82 0.40
C ALA A 22 22.26 4.90 1.36
N ASP A 23 21.53 4.03 2.07
CA ASP A 23 22.17 2.97 2.84
C ASP A 23 22.29 1.74 1.95
N SER A 24 23.39 1.02 2.13
CA SER A 24 23.58 -0.32 1.60
C SER A 24 22.47 -1.29 2.02
N VAL A 25 22.07 -2.15 1.09
CA VAL A 25 21.21 -3.31 1.33
C VAL A 25 22.07 -4.47 1.81
N THR A 26 21.55 -5.26 2.76
CA THR A 26 22.27 -6.45 3.27
C THR A 26 21.83 -7.73 2.54
N PRO A 27 22.68 -8.76 2.49
CA PRO A 27 22.34 -10.06 1.91
C PRO A 27 21.08 -10.69 2.55
N GLU A 28 20.87 -10.48 3.84
CA GLU A 28 19.70 -10.98 4.57
C GLU A 28 18.41 -10.29 4.12
N ALA A 29 18.45 -8.98 3.89
CA ALA A 29 17.30 -8.22 3.38
C ALA A 29 16.90 -8.68 1.97
N LEU A 30 17.89 -8.90 1.09
CA LEU A 30 17.65 -9.48 -0.23
C LEU A 30 17.11 -10.91 -0.13
N SER A 31 17.62 -11.71 0.81
CA SER A 31 17.19 -13.10 1.00
C SER A 31 15.76 -13.20 1.51
N ALA A 32 15.33 -12.27 2.37
CA ALA A 32 13.95 -12.17 2.85
C ALA A 32 12.94 -11.73 1.76
N GLY A 33 13.41 -11.21 0.62
CA GLY A 33 12.55 -10.64 -0.43
C GLY A 33 11.44 -11.56 -0.94
N GLY A 34 11.67 -12.87 -0.99
CA GLY A 34 10.64 -13.84 -1.37
C GLY A 34 9.48 -13.91 -0.37
N ALA A 35 9.77 -13.85 0.94
CA ALA A 35 8.73 -13.84 1.97
C ALA A 35 7.92 -12.55 1.95
N VAL A 36 8.61 -11.41 1.84
CA VAL A 36 8.00 -10.08 1.70
C VAL A 36 7.09 -10.03 0.48
N THR A 37 7.55 -10.54 -0.66
CA THR A 37 6.78 -10.56 -1.91
C THR A 37 5.51 -11.40 -1.78
N ARG A 38 5.60 -12.60 -1.20
CA ARG A 38 4.42 -13.47 -0.97
C ARG A 38 3.41 -12.81 -0.04
N ASP A 39 3.88 -12.19 1.03
CA ASP A 39 3.04 -11.47 1.99
C ASP A 39 2.28 -10.33 1.30
N ARG A 40 3.01 -9.48 0.58
CA ARG A 40 2.43 -8.39 -0.20
C ARG A 40 1.39 -8.89 -1.19
N GLN A 41 1.70 -9.92 -1.99
CA GLN A 41 0.74 -10.48 -2.95
C GLN A 41 -0.57 -10.91 -2.26
N LEU A 42 -0.52 -11.51 -1.07
CA LEU A 42 -1.72 -11.87 -0.31
C LEU A 42 -2.50 -10.67 0.22
N THR A 43 -1.81 -9.62 0.68
CA THR A 43 -2.47 -8.37 1.08
C THR A 43 -3.16 -7.71 -0.11
N GLU A 44 -2.53 -7.70 -1.28
CA GLU A 44 -3.09 -7.14 -2.51
C GLU A 44 -4.30 -7.94 -3.01
N ILE A 45 -4.20 -9.27 -3.04
CA ILE A 45 -5.32 -10.17 -3.33
C ILE A 45 -6.47 -9.87 -2.36
N SER A 46 -6.19 -9.79 -1.05
CA SER A 46 -7.20 -9.50 -0.04
C SER A 46 -7.92 -8.16 -0.26
N GLN A 47 -7.21 -7.13 -0.75
CA GLN A 47 -7.82 -5.84 -1.09
C GLN A 47 -8.73 -5.93 -2.32
N ILE A 48 -8.33 -6.66 -3.36
CA ILE A 48 -9.13 -6.85 -4.58
C ILE A 48 -10.36 -7.73 -4.32
N LEU A 49 -10.21 -8.79 -3.52
CA LEU A 49 -11.29 -9.71 -3.18
C LEU A 49 -12.34 -9.13 -2.22
N ARG A 50 -12.17 -7.89 -1.75
CA ARG A 50 -13.25 -7.12 -1.09
C ARG A 50 -14.44 -6.90 -2.02
N GLY A 51 -14.21 -6.72 -3.32
CA GLY A 51 -15.31 -6.71 -4.29
C GLY A 51 -15.86 -8.11 -4.54
N GLY A 52 -15.00 -9.12 -4.44
CA GLY A 52 -15.33 -10.54 -4.66
C GLY A 52 -15.75 -10.88 -6.10
N ARG A 53 -15.85 -9.89 -6.98
CA ARG A 53 -16.27 -10.01 -8.37
C ARG A 53 -15.64 -8.89 -9.23
N GLY A 54 -15.90 -8.91 -10.53
CA GLY A 54 -15.30 -7.99 -11.49
C GLY A 54 -13.92 -8.46 -11.97
N GLY A 55 -13.01 -7.52 -12.21
CA GLY A 55 -11.65 -7.81 -12.63
C GLY A 55 -10.63 -6.78 -12.16
N TYR A 56 -9.36 -7.18 -12.19
CA TYR A 56 -8.21 -6.34 -11.88
C TYR A 56 -7.06 -6.75 -12.79
N ILE A 57 -6.36 -5.77 -13.33
CA ILE A 57 -5.11 -5.98 -14.04
C ILE A 57 -4.09 -4.98 -13.51
N ASP A 58 -2.87 -5.45 -13.33
CA ASP A 58 -1.76 -4.63 -12.88
C ASP A 58 -0.47 -5.14 -13.50
N ALA A 59 0.41 -4.23 -13.87
CA ALA A 59 1.73 -4.54 -14.38
C ALA A 59 2.64 -3.36 -14.12
N GLY A 60 3.90 -3.63 -13.81
CA GLY A 60 4.88 -2.56 -13.68
C GLY A 60 6.30 -3.04 -13.52
N PHE A 61 7.22 -2.11 -13.68
CA PHE A 61 8.63 -2.34 -13.41
C PHE A 61 9.25 -1.13 -12.70
N TYR A 62 10.12 -1.41 -11.74
CA TYR A 62 10.90 -0.43 -11.01
C TYR A 62 12.14 -0.06 -11.82
N TYR A 63 12.45 1.22 -11.85
CA TYR A 63 13.64 1.81 -12.42
C TYR A 63 14.36 2.63 -11.35
N LEU A 64 15.63 2.30 -11.14
CA LEU A 64 16.55 3.03 -10.28
C LEU A 64 17.52 3.82 -11.17
N PRO A 65 17.55 5.16 -11.10
CA PRO A 65 18.41 5.97 -11.97
C PRO A 65 19.92 5.80 -11.75
N SER A 66 20.41 5.18 -10.66
CA SER A 66 21.85 4.98 -10.42
C SER A 66 22.16 3.71 -9.62
N ALA A 67 23.29 3.07 -9.95
CA ALA A 67 23.83 1.89 -9.26
C ALA A 67 24.25 2.17 -7.80
N GLU A 68 24.53 3.44 -7.49
CA GLU A 68 24.96 3.88 -6.16
C GLU A 68 23.77 4.08 -5.20
N GLN A 69 22.53 3.91 -5.68
CA GLN A 69 21.32 4.15 -4.85
C GLN A 69 20.97 3.02 -3.90
N MET A 70 21.39 1.80 -4.22
CA MET A 70 21.14 0.60 -3.41
C MET A 70 22.35 -0.33 -3.52
N PRO A 71 23.54 0.11 -3.06
CA PRO A 71 24.71 -0.76 -3.06
C PRO A 71 24.47 -1.94 -2.11
N LEU A 72 25.16 -3.05 -2.36
CA LEU A 72 25.10 -4.25 -1.56
C LEU A 72 26.30 -4.29 -0.60
N GLU A 73 26.06 -4.26 0.70
CA GLU A 73 27.11 -4.40 1.72
C GLU A 73 27.22 -5.87 2.14
N SER A 74 28.30 -6.51 1.72
CA SER A 74 28.61 -7.89 2.06
C SER A 74 29.85 -7.97 2.97
N LYS A 75 30.18 -9.17 3.45
CA LYS A 75 31.43 -9.43 4.17
C LYS A 75 32.70 -9.13 3.34
N TYR A 76 32.56 -8.96 2.02
CA TYR A 76 33.65 -8.66 1.08
C TYR A 76 33.76 -7.16 0.72
N GLY A 77 32.88 -6.32 1.27
CA GLY A 77 32.82 -4.89 0.98
C GLY A 77 31.47 -4.45 0.44
N GLU A 78 31.43 -3.19 0.00
CA GLU A 78 30.28 -2.57 -0.66
C GLU A 78 30.40 -2.73 -2.18
N HIS A 79 29.31 -3.13 -2.81
CA HIS A 79 29.24 -3.41 -4.24
C HIS A 79 28.12 -2.60 -4.86
N ASP A 80 28.44 -1.73 -5.82
CA ASP A 80 27.42 -0.97 -6.55
C ASP A 80 26.63 -1.89 -7.48
N GLY A 81 25.35 -1.58 -7.68
CA GLY A 81 24.48 -2.36 -8.55
C GLY A 81 23.04 -1.91 -8.50
N PHE A 82 22.17 -2.67 -9.15
CA PHE A 82 20.78 -2.29 -9.38
C PHE A 82 19.84 -3.29 -8.73
N ALA A 83 19.06 -2.81 -7.76
CA ALA A 83 17.86 -3.52 -7.32
C ALA A 83 16.74 -3.30 -8.35
N PHE A 84 15.98 -4.35 -8.65
CA PHE A 84 14.88 -4.27 -9.58
C PHE A 84 13.67 -5.07 -9.08
N ARG A 85 12.50 -4.69 -9.60
CA ARG A 85 11.24 -5.38 -9.42
C ARG A 85 10.41 -5.25 -10.68
N GLN A 86 9.87 -6.36 -11.14
CA GLN A 86 8.90 -6.47 -12.23
C GLN A 86 7.70 -7.21 -11.67
N HIS A 87 6.50 -6.73 -11.94
CA HIS A 87 5.30 -7.37 -11.44
C HIS A 87 4.19 -7.35 -12.48
N MET A 88 3.33 -8.35 -12.38
CA MET A 88 2.12 -8.48 -13.17
C MET A 88 1.08 -9.17 -12.30
N ALA A 89 -0.15 -8.69 -12.31
CA ALA A 89 -1.25 -9.27 -11.59
C ALA A 89 -2.55 -9.21 -12.38
N GLY A 90 -3.41 -10.20 -12.14
CA GLY A 90 -4.68 -10.38 -12.82
C GLY A 90 -5.67 -11.06 -11.89
N PHE A 91 -6.86 -10.48 -11.78
CA PHE A 91 -8.04 -11.14 -11.21
C PHE A 91 -9.18 -11.01 -12.21
N PHE A 92 -9.89 -12.11 -12.44
CA PHE A 92 -11.08 -12.12 -13.28
C PHE A 92 -12.11 -13.03 -12.64
N SER A 93 -13.36 -12.61 -12.69
CA SER A 93 -14.48 -13.42 -12.20
C SER A 93 -15.68 -13.30 -13.12
N GLY A 94 -16.47 -14.37 -13.16
CA GLY A 94 -17.71 -14.44 -13.93
C GLY A 94 -18.85 -15.00 -13.09
N ASP A 95 -20.07 -14.66 -13.47
CA ASP A 95 -21.28 -15.21 -12.86
C ASP A 95 -21.37 -16.72 -13.11
N VAL A 96 -21.58 -17.49 -12.04
CA VAL A 96 -21.95 -18.91 -12.14
C VAL A 96 -23.44 -19.13 -11.86
N SER A 97 -24.04 -18.25 -11.09
CA SER A 97 -25.49 -18.12 -10.90
C SER A 97 -25.81 -16.69 -10.42
N PRO A 98 -27.08 -16.27 -10.32
CA PRO A 98 -27.42 -14.98 -9.72
C PRO A 98 -26.74 -14.82 -8.35
N GLU A 99 -26.06 -13.69 -8.16
CA GLU A 99 -25.34 -13.32 -6.92
C GLU A 99 -24.16 -14.23 -6.54
N ARG A 100 -23.73 -15.16 -7.41
CA ARG A 100 -22.59 -16.04 -7.16
C ARG A 100 -21.57 -15.97 -8.29
N TYR A 101 -20.31 -15.79 -7.89
CA TYR A 101 -19.20 -15.55 -8.80
C TYR A 101 -18.10 -16.57 -8.56
N PHE A 102 -17.51 -17.06 -9.66
CA PHE A 102 -16.27 -17.82 -9.63
C PHE A 102 -15.19 -17.03 -10.36
N GLY A 103 -13.97 -17.03 -9.83
CA GLY A 103 -12.87 -16.29 -10.40
C GLY A 103 -11.51 -16.95 -10.24
N LEU A 104 -10.54 -16.38 -10.94
CA LEU A 104 -9.14 -16.78 -10.93
C LEU A 104 -8.27 -15.59 -10.57
N VAL A 105 -7.23 -15.84 -9.77
CA VAL A 105 -6.19 -14.87 -9.43
C VAL A 105 -4.85 -15.37 -9.95
N LEU A 106 -4.04 -14.46 -10.47
CA LEU A 106 -2.65 -14.70 -10.89
C LEU A 106 -1.82 -13.46 -10.58
N TRP A 107 -0.82 -13.59 -9.73
CA TRP A 107 0.19 -12.59 -9.40
C TRP A 107 1.54 -13.17 -9.73
N PHE A 108 2.37 -12.38 -10.38
CA PHE A 108 3.75 -12.68 -10.72
C PHE A 108 4.60 -11.50 -10.29
N ASP A 109 5.69 -11.77 -9.60
CA ASP A 109 6.72 -10.78 -9.30
C ASP A 109 8.08 -11.41 -9.56
N ARG A 110 8.97 -10.65 -10.19
CA ARG A 110 10.37 -10.98 -10.37
C ARG A 110 11.17 -9.82 -9.81
N SER A 111 11.97 -10.06 -8.80
CA SER A 111 12.74 -9.03 -8.12
C SER A 111 14.08 -9.56 -7.63
N GLY A 112 15.01 -8.64 -7.44
CA GLY A 112 16.37 -9.00 -7.06
C GLY A 112 17.32 -7.82 -7.11
N TRP A 113 18.59 -8.17 -7.03
CA TRP A 113 19.72 -7.26 -7.16
C TRP A 113 20.76 -7.90 -8.08
N ASP A 114 21.33 -7.12 -9.00
CA ASP A 114 22.44 -7.53 -9.88
C ASP A 114 23.44 -6.36 -10.00
N GLY A 115 24.68 -6.65 -10.37
CA GLY A 115 25.75 -5.65 -10.51
C GLY A 115 25.58 -4.73 -11.72
N GLU A 116 24.66 -5.04 -12.64
CA GLU A 116 24.38 -4.23 -13.84
C GLU A 116 22.88 -3.98 -14.02
N ASP A 117 22.52 -2.89 -14.71
CA ASP A 117 21.13 -2.53 -15.01
C ASP A 117 20.57 -3.56 -15.99
N PHE A 118 19.75 -4.47 -15.46
CA PHE A 118 19.37 -5.67 -16.20
C PHE A 118 17.87 -5.99 -16.18
N VAL A 119 17.14 -5.36 -17.08
CA VAL A 119 15.68 -5.52 -17.18
C VAL A 119 15.25 -6.75 -18.01
N LEU A 120 15.94 -7.07 -19.12
CA LEU A 120 15.44 -8.06 -20.10
C LEU A 120 16.34 -9.27 -20.34
N PHE A 121 17.63 -9.14 -20.11
CA PHE A 121 18.50 -10.32 -20.00
C PHE A 121 19.00 -10.33 -18.53
N PRO A 122 19.81 -11.26 -18.04
CA PRO A 122 20.41 -11.08 -16.71
C PRO A 122 21.92 -11.35 -16.75
N HIS A 123 22.73 -10.65 -15.94
CA HIS A 123 24.19 -10.80 -15.96
C HIS A 123 24.62 -11.86 -14.94
N TYR A 124 23.88 -11.96 -13.84
CA TYR A 124 24.04 -13.00 -12.82
C TYR A 124 25.46 -13.03 -12.25
N THR A 125 25.91 -11.87 -11.77
CA THR A 125 27.22 -11.75 -11.10
C THR A 125 27.30 -12.61 -9.82
N ASP A 126 28.52 -12.79 -9.30
CA ASP A 126 28.78 -13.50 -8.03
C ASP A 126 28.09 -12.86 -6.81
N TYR A 127 27.61 -11.63 -6.94
CA TYR A 127 26.91 -10.86 -5.92
C TYR A 127 25.40 -10.77 -6.17
N SER A 128 24.90 -11.40 -7.23
CA SER A 128 23.49 -11.28 -7.63
C SER A 128 22.57 -12.21 -6.85
N LEU A 129 21.34 -11.76 -6.65
CA LEU A 129 20.27 -12.60 -6.13
C LEU A 129 18.97 -12.23 -6.83
N VAL A 130 18.42 -13.18 -7.59
CA VAL A 130 17.21 -12.97 -8.37
C VAL A 130 16.19 -14.05 -8.04
N ARG A 131 14.96 -13.62 -7.75
CA ARG A 131 13.84 -14.52 -7.45
C ARG A 131 12.60 -14.13 -8.23
N SER A 132 11.78 -15.13 -8.51
CA SER A 132 10.42 -14.95 -8.99
C SER A 132 9.42 -15.59 -8.03
N THR A 133 8.34 -14.87 -7.74
CA THR A 133 7.21 -15.34 -6.93
C THR A 133 5.93 -15.31 -7.75
N THR A 134 5.33 -16.48 -7.93
CA THR A 134 4.04 -16.63 -8.63
C THR A 134 2.98 -17.10 -7.65
N THR A 135 1.94 -16.30 -7.45
CA THR A 135 0.76 -16.66 -6.68
C THR A 135 -0.42 -16.87 -7.61
N TRP A 136 -1.10 -18.00 -7.52
CA TRP A 136 -2.30 -18.27 -8.28
C TRP A 136 -3.34 -18.96 -7.42
N GLY A 137 -4.60 -18.89 -7.83
CA GLY A 137 -5.67 -19.56 -7.11
C GLY A 137 -7.05 -19.30 -7.70
N MET A 138 -8.03 -19.85 -7.00
CA MET A 138 -9.44 -19.76 -7.36
C MET A 138 -10.19 -18.99 -6.29
N VAL A 139 -11.25 -18.31 -6.71
CA VAL A 139 -12.08 -17.45 -5.87
C VAL A 139 -13.53 -17.88 -6.06
N TYR A 140 -14.27 -17.96 -4.97
CA TYR A 140 -15.71 -18.08 -4.98
C TYR A 140 -16.32 -17.01 -4.09
N THR A 141 -17.32 -16.29 -4.62
CA THR A 141 -18.03 -15.25 -3.89
C THR A 141 -19.52 -15.50 -3.96
N ASP A 142 -20.19 -15.37 -2.81
CA ASP A 142 -21.63 -15.32 -2.68
C ASP A 142 -22.03 -13.95 -2.11
N VAL A 143 -22.60 -13.10 -2.97
CA VAL A 143 -22.98 -11.72 -2.65
C VAL A 143 -24.13 -11.70 -1.65
N LYS A 144 -25.03 -12.69 -1.70
CA LYS A 144 -26.18 -12.77 -0.80
C LYS A 144 -25.77 -12.94 0.66
N SER A 145 -24.78 -13.79 0.90
CA SER A 145 -24.21 -14.03 2.23
C SER A 145 -23.09 -13.05 2.59
N ASN A 146 -22.69 -12.18 1.64
CA ASN A 146 -21.53 -11.31 1.73
C ASN A 146 -20.27 -12.09 2.14
N ALA A 147 -20.05 -13.23 1.47
CA ALA A 147 -18.95 -14.14 1.74
C ALA A 147 -18.08 -14.34 0.50
N THR A 148 -16.77 -14.37 0.71
CA THR A 148 -15.79 -14.69 -0.33
C THR A 148 -14.78 -15.66 0.24
N ILE A 149 -14.48 -16.73 -0.48
CA ILE A 149 -13.39 -17.66 -0.16
C ILE A 149 -12.46 -17.75 -1.36
N ALA A 150 -11.17 -17.80 -1.10
CA ALA A 150 -10.17 -18.07 -2.12
C ALA A 150 -9.04 -18.92 -1.55
N ALA A 151 -8.43 -19.71 -2.43
CA ALA A 151 -7.28 -20.52 -2.07
C ALA A 151 -6.46 -20.85 -3.31
N GLY A 152 -5.19 -21.20 -3.09
CA GLY A 152 -4.30 -21.62 -4.16
C GLY A 152 -2.88 -21.84 -3.68
N MET A 153 -1.93 -21.62 -4.58
CA MET A 153 -0.50 -21.86 -4.34
C MET A 153 0.32 -20.60 -4.60
N GLN A 154 1.42 -20.47 -3.86
CA GLN A 154 2.49 -19.50 -4.12
C GLN A 154 3.78 -20.27 -4.38
N HIS A 155 4.43 -20.00 -5.51
CA HIS A 155 5.70 -20.60 -5.90
C HIS A 155 6.78 -19.53 -5.82
N SER A 156 7.80 -19.75 -5.01
CA SER A 156 8.98 -18.90 -4.90
C SER A 156 10.14 -19.63 -5.56
N ASN A 157 10.49 -19.21 -6.77
CA ASN A 157 11.60 -19.75 -7.53
C ASN A 157 12.83 -18.86 -7.37
N VAL A 158 13.98 -19.48 -7.18
CA VAL A 158 15.26 -18.77 -7.14
C VAL A 158 15.90 -18.91 -8.51
N GLU A 159 16.03 -17.80 -9.21
CA GLU A 159 16.59 -17.78 -10.57
C GLU A 159 18.12 -17.83 -10.54
N HIS A 160 18.72 -17.11 -9.60
CA HIS A 160 20.16 -17.08 -9.41
C HIS A 160 20.53 -16.71 -7.97
N VAL A 161 21.58 -17.35 -7.47
CA VAL A 161 22.18 -17.10 -6.15
C VAL A 161 23.68 -16.94 -6.33
N GLY A 162 24.19 -15.76 -6.02
CA GLY A 162 25.62 -15.49 -5.96
C GLY A 162 26.29 -16.16 -4.77
N ASN A 163 27.63 -16.25 -4.81
CA ASN A 163 28.45 -16.99 -3.83
C ASN A 163 28.41 -16.43 -2.40
N ILE A 164 27.87 -15.22 -2.21
CA ILE A 164 27.81 -14.57 -0.89
C ILE A 164 26.58 -14.96 -0.07
N TYR A 165 25.55 -15.52 -0.71
CA TYR A 165 24.29 -15.89 -0.09
C TYR A 165 24.34 -17.34 0.39
N ALA A 166 23.40 -17.73 1.25
CA ALA A 166 23.23 -19.14 1.57
C ALA A 166 22.75 -19.89 0.32
N ASP A 167 23.23 -21.13 0.13
CA ASP A 167 22.78 -21.98 -0.97
C ASP A 167 21.26 -22.21 -0.86
N GLU A 168 20.51 -21.49 -1.69
CA GLU A 168 19.07 -21.68 -1.89
C GLU A 168 18.86 -22.27 -3.29
N SER A 169 18.81 -23.60 -3.38
CA SER A 169 18.64 -24.31 -4.65
C SER A 169 17.20 -24.76 -4.94
N ASP A 170 16.31 -24.69 -3.95
CA ASP A 170 14.97 -25.25 -4.06
C ASP A 170 13.89 -24.19 -4.28
N SER A 171 13.09 -24.37 -5.35
CA SER A 171 11.82 -23.67 -5.52
C SER A 171 10.85 -24.05 -4.38
N LEU A 172 10.47 -23.07 -3.57
CA LEU A 172 9.59 -23.28 -2.42
C LEU A 172 8.12 -23.11 -2.84
N ALA A 173 7.31 -24.14 -2.59
CA ALA A 173 5.87 -24.12 -2.81
C ALA A 173 5.12 -23.93 -1.48
N TYR A 174 4.22 -22.95 -1.46
CA TYR A 174 3.37 -22.59 -0.35
C TYR A 174 1.92 -22.74 -0.77
N SER A 175 1.04 -23.11 0.16
CA SER A 175 -0.40 -22.93 -0.03
C SER A 175 -0.84 -21.64 0.65
N TRP A 176 -1.90 -21.03 0.13
CA TRP A 176 -2.51 -19.86 0.75
C TRP A 176 -4.03 -19.97 0.75
N GLY A 177 -4.64 -19.26 1.69
CA GLY A 177 -6.09 -19.17 1.81
C GLY A 177 -6.51 -17.76 2.17
N TYR A 178 -7.73 -17.41 1.77
CA TYR A 178 -8.43 -16.18 2.09
C TYR A 178 -9.90 -16.48 2.35
N PHE A 179 -10.44 -15.84 3.37
CA PHE A 179 -11.85 -15.87 3.70
C PHE A 179 -12.32 -14.47 4.07
N ARG A 180 -13.50 -14.09 3.61
CA ARG A 180 -14.19 -12.86 3.98
C ARG A 180 -15.63 -13.18 4.32
N TRP A 181 -16.12 -12.54 5.37
CA TRP A 181 -17.52 -12.50 5.70
C TRP A 181 -17.89 -11.13 6.25
N GLY A 182 -18.72 -10.40 5.50
CA GLY A 182 -19.05 -9.03 5.86
C GLY A 182 -17.82 -8.12 5.81
N ASN A 183 -17.58 -7.45 6.93
CA ASN A 183 -16.45 -6.53 7.13
C ASN A 183 -15.19 -7.24 7.66
N PHE A 184 -15.27 -8.54 7.94
CA PHE A 184 -14.16 -9.33 8.44
C PHE A 184 -13.52 -10.11 7.29
N SER A 185 -12.19 -10.15 7.25
CA SER A 185 -11.47 -11.09 6.39
C SER A 185 -10.21 -11.62 7.06
N ALA A 186 -9.79 -12.81 6.69
CA ALA A 186 -8.55 -13.42 7.10
C ALA A 186 -7.83 -14.03 5.89
N SER A 187 -6.51 -13.92 5.87
CA SER A 187 -5.65 -14.61 4.90
C SER A 187 -4.43 -15.21 5.57
N GLY A 188 -3.80 -16.18 4.94
CA GLY A 188 -2.51 -16.68 5.40
C GLY A 188 -1.81 -17.56 4.38
N SER A 189 -0.51 -17.73 4.58
CA SER A 189 0.34 -18.63 3.81
C SER A 189 0.92 -19.73 4.68
N PHE A 190 1.08 -20.91 4.08
CA PHE A 190 1.54 -22.12 4.73
C PHE A 190 2.62 -22.78 3.88
N TYR A 191 3.71 -23.17 4.53
CA TYR A 191 4.74 -24.02 3.94
C TYR A 191 4.62 -25.41 4.55
N ARG A 192 4.23 -26.40 3.75
CA ARG A 192 3.92 -27.75 4.24
C ARG A 192 2.87 -27.67 5.36
N THR A 193 3.22 -28.00 6.60
CA THR A 193 2.34 -27.96 7.77
C THR A 193 2.56 -26.74 8.67
N SER A 194 3.50 -25.85 8.33
CA SER A 194 3.83 -24.67 9.13
C SER A 194 3.22 -23.42 8.50
N TRP A 195 2.48 -22.63 9.29
CA TRP A 195 2.06 -21.30 8.88
C TRP A 195 3.27 -20.36 8.82
N ARG A 196 3.23 -19.36 7.93
CA ARG A 196 4.32 -18.39 7.74
C ARG A 196 3.87 -16.97 8.04
N ASN A 197 2.69 -16.62 7.56
CA ASN A 197 2.03 -15.39 7.93
C ASN A 197 0.52 -15.61 7.99
N ALA A 198 -0.15 -14.78 8.77
CA ALA A 198 -1.60 -14.68 8.78
C ALA A 198 -1.98 -13.21 8.95
N HIS A 199 -3.01 -12.78 8.26
CA HIS A 199 -3.55 -11.44 8.38
C HIS A 199 -5.01 -11.53 8.76
N VAL A 200 -5.41 -10.70 9.73
CA VAL A 200 -6.81 -10.53 10.14
C VAL A 200 -7.18 -9.09 9.91
N ASN A 201 -8.19 -8.88 9.07
CA ASN A 201 -8.62 -7.60 8.57
C ASN A 201 -10.05 -7.30 9.03
N LEU A 202 -10.27 -6.09 9.51
CA LEU A 202 -11.57 -5.54 9.89
C LEU A 202 -11.79 -4.25 9.08
N ASP A 203 -12.52 -4.35 7.98
CA ASP A 203 -12.83 -3.25 7.06
C ASP A 203 -14.18 -2.62 7.44
N LEU A 204 -14.16 -1.68 8.38
CA LEU A 204 -15.41 -1.05 8.85
C LEU A 204 -15.85 0.10 7.95
N GLU A 205 -14.96 0.64 7.12
CA GLU A 205 -15.27 1.70 6.18
C GLU A 205 -16.30 1.23 5.15
N SER A 206 -17.45 1.88 5.12
CA SER A 206 -18.46 1.59 4.11
C SER A 206 -18.08 2.23 2.77
N ARG A 207 -17.76 1.39 1.77
CA ARG A 207 -17.41 1.82 0.42
C ARG A 207 -18.48 1.41 -0.58
N SER A 208 -19.11 2.38 -1.23
CA SER A 208 -20.19 2.08 -2.18
C SER A 208 -19.74 1.37 -3.46
N VAL A 209 -18.44 1.48 -3.82
CA VAL A 209 -17.87 0.66 -4.91
C VAL A 209 -18.08 -0.84 -4.63
N TYR A 210 -18.04 -1.25 -3.35
CA TYR A 210 -18.29 -2.63 -2.93
C TYR A 210 -19.73 -2.88 -2.44
N GLY A 211 -20.71 -2.07 -2.87
CA GLY A 211 -22.11 -2.19 -2.46
C GLY A 211 -22.41 -1.61 -1.06
N GLY A 212 -21.46 -0.89 -0.47
CA GLY A 212 -21.65 -0.16 0.80
C GLY A 212 -22.45 1.14 0.64
N ARG A 213 -22.48 1.93 1.72
CA ARG A 213 -23.19 3.22 1.77
C ARG A 213 -22.48 4.29 0.94
N LEU A 214 -23.28 5.20 0.39
CA LEU A 214 -22.80 6.37 -0.36
C LEU A 214 -22.46 7.56 0.55
N SER A 215 -22.96 7.60 1.78
CA SER A 215 -22.74 8.72 2.71
C SER A 215 -22.99 8.32 4.18
N GLY A 216 -22.62 9.21 5.10
CA GLY A 216 -22.87 9.08 6.54
C GLY A 216 -21.62 8.66 7.33
N PRO A 217 -21.76 8.45 8.65
CA PRO A 217 -20.61 8.26 9.54
C PRO A 217 -19.92 6.91 9.30
N LEU A 218 -20.64 5.92 8.73
CA LEU A 218 -20.07 4.62 8.39
C LEU A 218 -19.02 4.70 7.28
N THR A 219 -19.01 5.73 6.44
CA THR A 219 -17.98 5.92 5.41
C THR A 219 -16.67 6.46 6.02
N TYR A 220 -16.66 6.77 7.31
CA TYR A 220 -15.51 7.26 8.08
C TYR A 220 -15.08 6.28 9.18
N LEU A 221 -15.61 5.05 9.20
CA LEU A 221 -15.11 4.07 10.17
C LEU A 221 -13.70 3.58 9.79
N PRO A 222 -12.88 3.22 10.78
CA PRO A 222 -11.50 2.81 10.57
C PRO A 222 -11.41 1.39 10.00
N ASN A 223 -10.30 1.12 9.33
CA ASN A 223 -9.93 -0.23 8.90
C ASN A 223 -8.73 -0.68 9.73
N PHE A 224 -8.79 -1.91 10.23
CA PHE A 224 -7.71 -2.53 10.97
C PHE A 224 -7.17 -3.74 10.23
N ASP A 225 -5.87 -3.90 10.24
CA ASP A 225 -5.17 -5.07 9.72
C ASP A 225 -4.15 -5.53 10.77
N ILE A 226 -4.22 -6.80 11.12
CA ILE A 226 -3.34 -7.43 12.11
C ILE A 226 -2.59 -8.55 11.41
N GLY A 227 -1.32 -8.32 11.13
CA GLY A 227 -0.41 -9.30 10.55
C GLY A 227 0.33 -10.06 11.66
N PHE A 228 0.30 -11.38 11.60
CA PHE A 228 1.09 -12.30 12.40
C PHE A 228 2.16 -12.89 11.52
N TYR A 229 3.42 -12.85 11.94
CA TYR A 229 4.56 -13.34 11.16
C TYR A 229 5.32 -14.40 11.94
N ASN A 230 5.49 -15.57 11.33
CA ASN A 230 6.31 -16.67 11.84
C ASN A 230 7.56 -16.82 10.99
N GLY A 231 8.72 -16.57 11.60
CA GLY A 231 10.03 -16.65 10.96
C GLY A 231 11.05 -17.43 11.79
N HIS A 232 12.26 -17.59 11.26
CA HIS A 232 13.41 -18.18 11.98
C HIS A 232 13.97 -17.26 13.10
N GLY A 233 13.12 -16.47 13.75
CA GLY A 233 13.42 -15.48 14.80
C GLY A 233 12.24 -15.33 15.77
N GLU A 234 12.05 -14.13 16.35
CA GLU A 234 10.90 -13.85 17.22
C GLU A 234 9.62 -13.64 16.40
N ASP A 235 8.54 -14.31 16.80
CA ASP A 235 7.21 -14.09 16.23
C ASP A 235 6.83 -12.61 16.45
N SER A 236 6.43 -11.94 15.37
CA SER A 236 6.06 -10.52 15.42
C SER A 236 4.62 -10.31 15.01
N ILE A 237 3.99 -9.30 15.61
CA ILE A 237 2.64 -8.87 15.28
C ILE A 237 2.72 -7.43 14.80
N ARG A 238 2.20 -7.16 13.61
CA ARG A 238 2.01 -5.80 13.09
C ARG A 238 0.55 -5.43 13.14
N VAL A 239 0.22 -4.37 13.85
CA VAL A 239 -1.12 -3.77 13.86
C VAL A 239 -1.11 -2.51 13.01
N THR A 240 -1.97 -2.47 12.02
CA THR A 240 -2.14 -1.35 11.09
C THR A 240 -3.54 -0.78 11.24
N TRP A 241 -3.63 0.54 11.40
CA TRP A 241 -4.86 1.31 11.45
C TRP A 241 -4.89 2.30 10.28
N GLU A 242 -5.90 2.17 9.40
CA GLU A 242 -6.21 3.13 8.34
C GLU A 242 -7.52 3.87 8.67
N GLN A 243 -7.55 5.18 8.43
CA GLN A 243 -8.68 6.05 8.73
C GLN A 243 -8.97 6.96 7.53
N ASN A 244 -10.20 6.95 7.04
CA ASN A 244 -10.69 8.02 6.15
C ASN A 244 -10.85 9.31 6.96
N LEU A 245 -10.05 10.32 6.63
CA LEU A 245 -10.03 11.63 7.30
C LEU A 245 -10.95 12.64 6.62
N PHE A 246 -11.15 12.50 5.30
CA PHE A 246 -11.95 13.45 4.54
C PHE A 246 -12.46 12.86 3.22
N ALA A 247 -13.78 12.76 3.06
CA ALA A 247 -14.49 12.51 1.81
C ALA A 247 -13.98 11.32 0.97
N GLN A 248 -13.33 10.33 1.59
CA GLN A 248 -12.66 9.22 0.90
C GLN A 248 -11.57 9.68 -0.08
N ARG A 249 -10.97 10.83 0.23
CA ARG A 249 -9.88 11.46 -0.51
C ARG A 249 -8.65 11.62 0.35
N LEU A 250 -8.79 11.80 1.66
CA LEU A 250 -7.66 11.89 2.58
C LEU A 250 -7.69 10.70 3.54
N TYR A 251 -6.60 9.96 3.61
CA TYR A 251 -6.46 8.79 4.48
C TYR A 251 -5.20 8.91 5.32
N GLY A 252 -5.34 8.65 6.62
CA GLY A 252 -4.21 8.44 7.53
C GLY A 252 -4.03 6.94 7.78
N LYS A 253 -2.79 6.46 7.77
CA LYS A 253 -2.44 5.08 8.09
C LYS A 253 -1.31 5.06 9.11
N VAL A 254 -1.40 4.22 10.14
CA VAL A 254 -0.35 4.06 11.15
C VAL A 254 -0.17 2.58 11.46
N SER A 255 1.08 2.14 11.63
CA SER A 255 1.43 0.75 11.96
C SER A 255 2.33 0.67 13.19
N PHE A 256 2.13 -0.35 14.00
CA PHE A 256 2.91 -0.66 15.20
C PHE A 256 3.29 -2.14 15.23
N ASP A 257 4.52 -2.43 15.66
CA ASP A 257 5.06 -3.79 15.78
C ASP A 257 5.16 -4.21 17.26
N PHE A 258 4.76 -5.44 17.56
CA PHE A 258 4.75 -6.07 18.88
C PHE A 258 5.67 -7.32 18.88
N PRO A 259 6.28 -7.68 20.03
CA PRO A 259 5.91 -7.33 21.41
C PRO A 259 6.34 -5.95 21.91
N ASP A 260 7.32 -5.29 21.27
CA ASP A 260 7.89 -4.04 21.78
C ASP A 260 6.92 -2.84 21.74
N GLY A 261 5.78 -2.98 21.04
CA GLY A 261 4.75 -1.93 20.92
C GLY A 261 5.26 -0.70 20.19
N GLU A 262 6.21 -0.91 19.27
CA GLU A 262 6.97 0.14 18.65
C GLU A 262 6.28 0.69 17.43
N PHE A 263 6.31 2.02 17.29
CA PHE A 263 5.89 2.67 16.05
C PHE A 263 6.70 2.12 14.88
N HIS A 264 6.02 1.57 13.88
CA HIS A 264 6.64 1.08 12.65
C HIS A 264 6.60 2.16 11.57
N SER A 265 5.41 2.64 11.21
CA SER A 265 5.26 3.65 10.17
C SER A 265 3.97 4.45 10.27
N ALA A 266 3.95 5.61 9.61
CA ALA A 266 2.77 6.41 9.37
C ALA A 266 2.76 6.91 7.93
N SER A 267 1.57 7.00 7.33
CA SER A 267 1.38 7.69 6.06
C SER A 267 0.12 8.53 6.03
N LEU A 268 0.18 9.58 5.22
CA LEU A 268 -0.94 10.44 4.88
C LEU A 268 -1.08 10.44 3.36
N ALA A 269 -2.15 9.82 2.87
CA ALA A 269 -2.44 9.68 1.45
C ALA A 269 -3.59 10.61 1.04
N TYR A 270 -3.37 11.41 0.01
CA TYR A 270 -4.35 12.26 -0.64
C TYR A 270 -4.63 11.78 -2.07
N TYR A 271 -5.90 11.53 -2.36
CA TYR A 271 -6.41 11.16 -3.67
C TYR A 271 -7.28 12.31 -4.19
N PRO A 272 -6.94 12.94 -5.34
CA PRO A 272 -7.77 13.99 -5.92
C PRO A 272 -9.19 13.55 -6.23
N ASP A 273 -9.34 12.27 -6.57
CA ASP A 273 -10.61 11.58 -6.81
C ASP A 273 -10.65 10.24 -6.05
N PRO A 274 -11.80 9.86 -5.45
CA PRO A 274 -11.90 8.64 -4.66
C PRO A 274 -11.77 7.33 -5.44
N SER A 275 -11.75 7.37 -6.78
CA SER A 275 -11.31 6.24 -7.61
C SER A 275 -9.86 5.84 -7.33
N ARG A 276 -9.06 6.67 -6.63
CA ARG A 276 -7.65 6.41 -6.27
C ARG A 276 -6.74 6.10 -7.47
N MET A 277 -7.11 6.52 -8.67
CA MET A 277 -6.25 6.37 -9.86
C MET A 277 -5.01 7.28 -9.80
N ILE A 278 -5.07 8.35 -9.01
CA ILE A 278 -3.98 9.28 -8.75
C ILE A 278 -3.89 9.48 -7.23
N GLY A 279 -2.68 9.49 -6.68
CA GLY A 279 -2.44 9.64 -5.26
C GLY A 279 -1.16 10.40 -4.94
N PHE A 280 -1.16 11.08 -3.80
CA PHE A 280 0.00 11.73 -3.21
C PHE A 280 0.15 11.23 -1.79
N GLU A 281 1.32 10.74 -1.42
CA GLU A 281 1.56 10.15 -0.11
C GLU A 281 2.76 10.85 0.54
N ALA A 282 2.60 11.21 1.81
CA ALA A 282 3.70 11.55 2.70
C ALA A 282 3.85 10.44 3.74
N THR A 283 5.06 9.96 3.96
CA THR A 283 5.34 8.80 4.81
C THR A 283 6.43 9.07 5.82
N CYS A 284 6.37 8.36 6.94
CA CYS A 284 7.42 8.25 7.94
C CYS A 284 7.55 6.79 8.37
N VAL A 285 8.75 6.25 8.38
CA VAL A 285 9.02 4.87 8.81
C VAL A 285 10.15 4.84 9.84
N ARG A 286 10.02 4.02 10.87
CA ARG A 286 11.06 3.75 11.86
C ARG A 286 12.03 2.75 11.28
N ARG A 287 13.32 3.08 11.34
CA ARG A 287 14.41 2.17 10.94
C ARG A 287 14.74 1.20 12.07
N GLY A 288 15.23 0.03 11.68
CA GLY A 288 15.96 -0.86 12.59
C GLY A 288 17.18 -0.15 13.18
N VAL A 289 17.60 -0.56 14.38
CA VAL A 289 18.67 0.12 15.14
C VAL A 289 20.01 0.02 14.38
N ARG A 290 20.51 1.13 13.84
CA ARG A 290 21.92 1.30 13.44
C ARG A 290 22.57 2.22 14.48
N SER A 291 23.66 1.78 15.10
CA SER A 291 24.46 2.58 16.07
C SER A 291 23.80 3.00 17.40
N GLY A 292 22.74 2.31 17.85
CA GLY A 292 22.11 2.57 19.16
C GLY A 292 21.03 3.67 19.16
N PHE A 293 20.74 4.28 18.00
CA PHE A 293 19.62 5.22 17.83
C PHE A 293 18.59 4.68 16.82
N LYS A 294 17.32 4.91 17.13
CA LYS A 294 16.18 4.60 16.26
C LYS A 294 15.88 5.83 15.41
N ASP A 295 16.24 5.78 14.13
CA ASP A 295 16.02 6.89 13.21
C ASP A 295 14.64 6.81 12.55
N LEU A 296 14.02 7.98 12.35
CA LEU A 296 12.82 8.13 11.53
C LEU A 296 13.22 8.55 10.12
N LEU A 297 12.71 7.83 9.12
CA LEU A 297 12.92 8.11 7.72
C LEU A 297 11.64 8.73 7.13
N TRP A 298 11.75 9.98 6.68
CA TRP A 298 10.67 10.68 5.99
C TRP A 298 10.78 10.51 4.48
N GLY A 299 9.63 10.40 3.85
CA GLY A 299 9.53 10.19 2.42
C GLY A 299 8.12 10.44 1.89
N GLY A 300 7.88 9.93 0.70
CA GLY A 300 6.59 10.03 0.05
C GLY A 300 6.58 9.40 -1.33
N ALA A 301 5.40 9.38 -1.92
CA ALA A 301 5.19 8.89 -3.27
C ALA A 301 4.14 9.73 -4.00
N VAL A 302 4.30 9.84 -5.31
CA VAL A 302 3.28 10.36 -6.23
C VAL A 302 2.91 9.23 -7.16
N ASP A 303 1.64 8.85 -7.13
CA ASP A 303 1.06 7.79 -7.92
C ASP A 303 0.24 8.40 -9.05
N LEU A 304 0.64 8.17 -10.29
CA LEU A 304 -0.08 8.52 -11.50
C LEU A 304 -0.46 7.23 -12.22
N LEU A 305 -1.46 7.31 -13.09
CA LEU A 305 -2.01 6.16 -13.81
C LEU A 305 -0.97 5.25 -14.47
N PHE A 306 0.09 5.84 -15.03
CA PHE A 306 1.14 5.09 -15.73
C PHE A 306 2.54 5.14 -15.08
N VAL A 307 2.71 6.00 -14.06
CA VAL A 307 4.02 6.27 -13.47
C VAL A 307 3.85 6.53 -11.99
N ARG A 308 4.66 5.87 -11.16
CA ARG A 308 4.81 6.22 -9.75
C ARG A 308 6.24 6.70 -9.49
N LEU A 309 6.36 7.80 -8.76
CA LEU A 309 7.63 8.31 -8.29
C LEU A 309 7.63 8.25 -6.77
N ALA A 310 8.63 7.61 -6.18
CA ALA A 310 8.73 7.47 -4.74
C ALA A 310 10.14 7.81 -4.25
N TYR A 311 10.21 8.35 -3.04
CA TYR A 311 11.44 8.60 -2.33
C TYR A 311 11.22 8.26 -0.86
N ASN A 312 11.94 7.25 -0.34
CA ASN A 312 11.80 6.79 1.04
C ASN A 312 10.35 6.50 1.47
N SER A 313 9.50 6.05 0.54
CA SER A 313 8.12 5.67 0.89
C SER A 313 8.16 4.49 1.86
N SER A 314 7.32 4.53 2.89
CA SER A 314 7.18 3.41 3.84
C SER A 314 6.78 2.11 3.13
N TYR A 315 5.97 2.20 2.06
CA TYR A 315 5.61 1.04 1.25
C TYR A 315 6.85 0.40 0.61
N ASP A 316 7.72 1.20 -0.03
CA ASP A 316 8.92 0.65 -0.69
C ASP A 316 9.94 0.15 0.34
N TYR A 317 10.07 0.82 1.49
CA TYR A 317 10.93 0.34 2.56
C TYR A 317 10.55 -1.08 3.01
N ASP A 318 9.26 -1.34 3.24
CA ASP A 318 8.77 -2.67 3.65
C ASP A 318 8.79 -3.70 2.51
N ASN A 319 8.62 -3.26 1.25
CA ASN A 319 8.34 -4.15 0.12
C ASN A 319 9.46 -4.24 -0.93
N PHE A 320 10.54 -3.49 -0.74
CA PHE A 320 11.67 -3.39 -1.66
C PHE A 320 13.00 -3.24 -0.92
N PHE A 321 13.36 -4.31 -0.20
CA PHE A 321 14.68 -4.51 0.42
C PHE A 321 15.13 -3.43 1.42
N GLY A 322 14.20 -2.70 2.05
CA GLY A 322 14.56 -1.63 2.98
C GLY A 322 15.09 -0.37 2.29
N ALA A 323 14.67 -0.10 1.04
CA ALA A 323 15.12 1.03 0.24
C ALA A 323 15.12 2.37 1.01
N LYS A 324 16.31 2.91 1.27
CA LYS A 324 16.57 4.19 1.94
C LYS A 324 17.49 5.05 1.08
N GLY A 325 17.22 6.35 1.02
CA GLY A 325 17.90 7.28 0.12
C GLY A 325 17.60 6.97 -1.35
N THR A 326 16.63 6.11 -1.60
CA THR A 326 16.35 5.57 -2.92
C THR A 326 15.23 6.35 -3.57
N PHE A 327 15.49 6.83 -4.78
CA PHE A 327 14.46 7.34 -5.68
C PHE A 327 14.03 6.20 -6.59
N ILE A 328 12.75 5.85 -6.55
CA ILE A 328 12.15 4.80 -7.37
C ILE A 328 11.23 5.47 -8.38
N ALA A 329 11.49 5.24 -9.66
CA ALA A 329 10.52 5.49 -10.71
C ALA A 329 9.95 4.15 -11.15
N GLU A 330 8.64 4.00 -11.07
CA GLU A 330 7.95 2.80 -11.52
C GLU A 330 7.09 3.16 -12.72
N VAL A 331 7.32 2.49 -13.85
CA VAL A 331 6.38 2.52 -14.98
C VAL A 331 5.39 1.40 -14.72
N LYS A 332 4.12 1.74 -14.61
CA LYS A 332 3.08 0.78 -14.24
C LYS A 332 1.77 1.03 -14.95
N PHE A 333 0.83 0.12 -14.77
CA PHE A 333 -0.56 0.30 -15.12
C PHE A 333 -1.37 -0.61 -14.21
N GLY A 334 -2.25 -0.03 -13.39
CA GLY A 334 -3.11 -0.77 -12.47
C GLY A 334 -4.56 -0.31 -12.58
N LEU A 335 -5.48 -1.23 -12.83
CA LEU A 335 -6.89 -0.93 -13.03
C LEU A 335 -7.78 -2.05 -12.51
N ALA A 336 -8.70 -1.70 -11.62
CA ALA A 336 -9.81 -2.54 -11.20
C ALA A 336 -11.10 -2.12 -11.90
N ALA A 337 -11.95 -3.10 -12.17
CA ALA A 337 -13.26 -2.93 -12.77
C ALA A 337 -14.32 -3.72 -11.97
N LEU A 338 -15.41 -3.06 -11.61
CA LEU A 338 -16.54 -3.65 -10.88
C LEU A 338 -17.82 -2.95 -11.32
N ASP A 339 -18.81 -3.69 -11.81
CA ASP A 339 -20.09 -3.16 -12.31
C ASP A 339 -19.95 -2.02 -13.34
N GLY A 340 -18.96 -2.11 -14.22
CA GLY A 340 -18.69 -1.08 -15.23
C GLY A 340 -18.02 0.19 -14.68
N PHE A 341 -17.73 0.27 -13.37
CA PHE A 341 -16.90 1.33 -12.81
C PHE A 341 -15.44 0.92 -12.83
N LEU A 342 -14.56 1.87 -13.15
CA LEU A 342 -13.12 1.73 -13.14
C LEU A 342 -12.52 2.46 -11.93
N PHE A 343 -11.55 1.86 -11.27
CA PHE A 343 -10.92 2.40 -10.08
C PHE A 343 -9.55 1.76 -9.80
N GLY A 344 -8.72 2.42 -9.00
CA GLY A 344 -7.48 1.86 -8.46
C GLY A 344 -7.75 0.92 -7.28
N ARG A 345 -6.76 0.10 -6.92
CA ARG A 345 -6.90 -0.87 -5.82
C ARG A 345 -7.33 -0.18 -4.51
N GLY A 346 -8.33 -0.74 -3.84
CA GLY A 346 -8.83 -0.23 -2.55
C GLY A 346 -9.65 1.06 -2.63
N ALA A 347 -10.04 1.52 -3.82
CA ALA A 347 -10.82 2.74 -4.01
C ALA A 347 -12.22 2.72 -3.38
N ALA A 348 -12.82 3.90 -3.31
CA ALA A 348 -14.18 4.13 -2.85
C ALA A 348 -14.88 5.13 -3.79
N ARG A 349 -16.11 5.56 -3.47
CA ARG A 349 -16.81 6.60 -4.25
C ARG A 349 -17.25 7.69 -3.28
N THR A 350 -16.90 8.94 -3.61
CA THR A 350 -17.00 10.10 -2.72
C THR A 350 -18.26 10.07 -1.88
N ALA A 351 -18.08 10.11 -0.56
CA ALA A 351 -19.15 10.31 0.40
C ALA A 351 -19.18 11.79 0.84
N PRO A 352 -20.28 12.53 0.61
CA PRO A 352 -20.39 13.91 1.09
C PRO A 352 -20.37 13.94 2.61
N LEU A 353 -19.73 14.97 3.18
CA LEU A 353 -19.70 15.17 4.63
C LEU A 353 -21.11 15.45 5.14
N GLU A 354 -21.46 14.96 6.32
CA GLU A 354 -22.78 15.26 6.92
C GLU A 354 -23.00 16.76 7.08
N THR A 355 -21.95 17.53 7.37
CA THR A 355 -22.01 18.99 7.45
C THR A 355 -22.30 19.64 6.10
N GLU A 356 -21.84 19.07 4.99
CA GLU A 356 -22.14 19.54 3.63
C GLU A 356 -23.58 19.19 3.26
N ILE A 357 -24.05 17.98 3.57
CA ILE A 357 -25.45 17.58 3.38
C ILE A 357 -26.38 18.50 4.16
N LEU A 358 -26.05 18.84 5.41
CA LEU A 358 -26.82 19.77 6.23
C LEU A 358 -26.81 21.19 5.64
N LYS A 359 -25.68 21.65 5.12
CA LYS A 359 -25.58 22.96 4.43
C LYS A 359 -26.41 22.99 3.15
N GLU A 360 -26.38 21.95 2.33
CA GLU A 360 -27.20 21.84 1.11
C GLU A 360 -28.68 21.77 1.43
N LYS A 361 -29.07 20.97 2.43
CA LYS A 361 -30.45 20.88 2.91
C LYS A 361 -30.96 22.18 3.52
N ASN A 362 -30.08 22.96 4.16
CA ASN A 362 -30.43 24.28 4.67
C ASN A 362 -30.47 25.33 3.56
N LYS A 363 -29.60 25.22 2.54
CA LYS A 363 -29.67 26.07 1.34
C LYS A 363 -30.97 25.82 0.58
N SER A 364 -31.38 24.57 0.36
CA SER A 364 -32.64 24.27 -0.33
C SER A 364 -33.86 24.78 0.44
N LYS A 365 -33.87 24.70 1.78
CA LYS A 365 -34.90 25.33 2.61
C LYS A 365 -34.90 26.85 2.55
N SER A 366 -33.74 27.50 2.51
CA SER A 366 -33.65 28.97 2.38
C SER A 366 -34.09 29.47 1.00
N SER A 367 -33.99 28.64 -0.04
CA SER A 367 -34.49 28.94 -1.38
C SER A 367 -36.02 28.86 -1.46
N GLU A 368 -36.64 27.97 -0.68
CA GLU A 368 -38.10 27.84 -0.57
C GLU A 368 -38.76 28.89 0.35
N GLU A 369 -37.99 29.56 1.22
CA GLU A 369 -38.48 30.63 2.12
C GLU A 369 -38.36 32.06 1.54
N SER A 370 -38.03 32.22 0.25
CA SER A 370 -38.01 33.54 -0.41
C SER A 370 -39.39 34.03 -0.88
N GLY A 371 -40.41 33.80 -0.05
CA GLY A 371 -41.77 34.32 -0.18
C GLY A 371 -42.22 35.07 1.08
N PHE A 372 -42.00 36.39 1.09
CA PHE A 372 -42.76 37.39 1.86
C PHE A 372 -42.61 37.46 3.41
N SER A 373 -41.82 38.42 3.89
CA SER A 373 -42.27 39.64 4.62
C SER A 373 -41.23 40.15 5.63
N LEU A 374 -40.98 41.45 5.57
CA LEU A 374 -40.13 42.21 6.49
C LEU A 374 -40.74 42.23 7.90
N ASN A 375 -39.95 41.89 8.91
CA ASN A 375 -40.05 42.52 10.23
C ASN A 375 -38.66 42.57 10.92
N PRO A 376 -38.22 43.74 11.40
CA PRO A 376 -36.90 43.92 11.99
C PRO A 376 -36.96 43.62 13.49
N GLY A 377 -36.32 42.56 13.95
CA GLY A 377 -36.25 42.31 15.39
C GLY A 377 -35.51 41.02 15.77
N SER A 378 -34.36 41.20 16.39
CA SER A 378 -33.51 40.22 17.10
C SER A 378 -32.39 39.54 16.29
N SER A 379 -31.21 40.18 16.28
CA SER A 379 -29.95 39.47 16.03
C SER A 379 -29.68 38.52 17.20
N LYS A 380 -29.86 37.22 17.00
CA LYS A 380 -29.35 36.22 17.93
C LYS A 380 -27.90 35.91 17.57
N THR A 381 -26.99 36.55 18.30
CA THR A 381 -25.58 36.20 18.38
C THR A 381 -25.45 34.78 18.95
N ILE A 382 -24.84 33.86 18.20
CA ILE A 382 -24.52 32.51 18.70
C ILE A 382 -23.11 32.59 19.28
N GLU A 383 -23.00 32.72 20.61
CA GLU A 383 -21.74 32.60 21.32
C GLU A 383 -21.35 31.12 21.50
N ALA A 384 -20.19 30.75 20.96
CA ALA A 384 -19.57 29.45 21.19
C ALA A 384 -19.04 29.37 22.63
N LYS A 385 -19.65 28.50 23.45
CA LYS A 385 -19.10 28.12 24.76
C LYS A 385 -17.85 27.27 24.56
N GLY A 386 -16.70 27.77 25.02
CA GLY A 386 -15.60 26.90 25.45
C GLY A 386 -14.20 27.26 24.95
N ILE A 387 -13.67 28.44 25.32
CA ILE A 387 -12.22 28.60 25.51
C ILE A 387 -12.00 29.51 26.74
N ARG A 388 -11.47 28.94 27.83
CA ARG A 388 -10.93 29.71 28.96
C ARG A 388 -9.47 30.02 28.65
N TYR A 389 -9.14 31.30 28.51
CA TYR A 389 -7.75 31.77 28.59
C TYR A 389 -7.47 32.17 30.04
N GLU A 390 -6.48 31.53 30.67
CA GLU A 390 -5.93 32.00 31.94
C GLU A 390 -5.24 33.36 31.71
N LYS A 391 -5.62 34.35 32.52
CA LYS A 391 -4.92 35.65 32.58
C LYS A 391 -3.64 35.46 33.38
N GLY A 392 -2.50 35.62 32.70
CA GLY A 392 -1.22 35.90 33.36
C GLY A 392 -1.31 37.23 34.12
N GLY A 393 -1.18 37.17 35.44
CA GLY A 393 -1.02 38.33 36.31
C GLY A 393 0.43 38.78 36.35
N LYS A 394 0.60 40.10 36.42
CA LYS A 394 1.88 40.82 36.57
C LYS A 394 2.62 40.46 37.84
#